data_AF-A0A968GUX7-F1
#
_entry.id   AF-A0A968GUX7-F1
#
_cell.length_a   1.000
_cell.length_b   1.000
_cell.length_c   1.000
_cell.angle_alpha   90.00
_cell.angle_beta   90.00
_cell.angle_gamma   90.00
#
_symmetry.space_group_name_H-M   'P 1'
#
loop_
_entity.id
_entity.type
_entity.pdbx_description
1 polymer ?
#
loop_
_entity_poly.entity_id
_entity_poly.type
_entity_poly.pdbx_seq_one_letter_code
_entity_poly.pdbx_strand_id
1 'polypeptide(L)'
;MKRFRSLLFITALITLPLIYFTACSNKDQVNEPNQINFDSPQFAVIDYFDAQNAIEDATLDKDMAINSDFAGYKFMNSMSNLTPGNPMLRGNPWLEKFDFGKHLGLFFKRLNLSDDQKIQLRNLMTKFHDDMKPLVQQFRDANADIIKAANEARKLIVEDLKAGTITRQEAAEKLKALNEETRDKIKNNPATQTIKESMCALRTTLFNDIASILTPDQLTKWNDFSSKIPNPC
;
A
#
# COMPACT_ATOMS: atom_id res chain seq x y z
N MET A 1 -39.29 -16.48 -78.99
CA MET A 1 -39.51 -15.02 -79.07
C MET A 1 -39.45 -14.44 -77.66
N LYS A 2 -38.71 -13.33 -77.49
CA LYS A 2 -38.71 -12.40 -76.33
C LYS A 2 -38.21 -13.00 -75.00
N ARG A 3 -36.90 -13.09 -74.73
CA ARG A 3 -35.91 -12.03 -74.45
C ARG A 3 -36.36 -10.99 -73.41
N PHE A 4 -35.52 -10.91 -72.36
CA PHE A 4 -35.18 -9.72 -71.57
C PHE A 4 -36.32 -9.07 -70.78
N ARG A 5 -36.39 -9.38 -69.48
CA ARG A 5 -36.81 -8.48 -68.39
C ARG A 5 -36.75 -9.23 -67.05
N SER A 6 -35.55 -9.38 -66.48
CA SER A 6 -35.44 -9.67 -65.04
C SER A 6 -34.03 -9.39 -64.52
N LEU A 7 -33.51 -8.23 -64.90
CA LEU A 7 -32.22 -7.70 -64.46
C LEU A 7 -32.45 -6.22 -64.18
N LEU A 8 -33.12 -5.92 -63.06
CA LEU A 8 -33.26 -4.58 -62.45
C LEU A 8 -34.21 -4.64 -61.23
N PHE A 9 -33.92 -5.48 -60.23
CA PHE A 9 -34.57 -5.38 -58.90
C PHE A 9 -33.68 -5.90 -57.77
N ILE A 10 -32.35 -5.71 -57.88
CA ILE A 10 -31.41 -5.96 -56.77
C ILE A 10 -30.45 -4.76 -56.67
N THR A 11 -30.99 -3.55 -56.59
CA THR A 11 -30.20 -2.32 -56.35
C THR A 11 -31.12 -1.19 -55.88
N ALA A 12 -31.95 -1.42 -54.85
CA ALA A 12 -32.74 -0.36 -54.24
C ALA A 12 -33.27 -0.70 -52.83
N LEU A 13 -32.49 -1.42 -52.00
CA LEU A 13 -32.88 -1.66 -50.61
C LEU A 13 -31.68 -1.82 -49.66
N ILE A 14 -30.63 -1.04 -49.92
CA ILE A 14 -29.49 -0.84 -49.00
C ILE A 14 -29.14 0.65 -49.01
N THR A 15 -30.11 1.53 -48.78
CA THR A 15 -29.84 2.93 -48.44
C THR A 15 -30.91 3.40 -47.46
N LEU A 16 -30.45 3.82 -46.27
CA LEU A 16 -31.19 4.36 -45.12
C LEU A 16 -32.04 3.35 -44.31
N PRO A 17 -31.55 3.00 -43.10
CA PRO A 17 -31.70 3.92 -41.97
C PRO A 17 -30.40 4.07 -41.17
N LEU A 18 -29.65 5.14 -41.41
CA LEU A 18 -28.40 5.43 -40.68
C LEU A 18 -28.39 6.83 -40.04
N ILE A 19 -29.55 7.38 -39.67
CA ILE A 19 -29.63 8.70 -39.02
C ILE A 19 -30.68 8.75 -37.89
N TYR A 20 -30.76 7.72 -37.04
CA TYR A 20 -31.61 7.77 -35.83
C TYR A 20 -31.00 7.18 -34.55
N PHE A 21 -29.67 7.00 -34.46
CA PHE A 21 -29.01 6.53 -33.22
C PHE A 21 -27.71 7.26 -32.86
N THR A 22 -27.66 8.58 -33.00
CA THR A 22 -26.57 9.37 -32.39
C THR A 22 -27.12 10.59 -31.66
N ALA A 23 -28.03 10.38 -30.73
CA ALA A 23 -28.38 11.37 -29.72
C ALA A 23 -28.96 10.70 -28.46
N CYS A 24 -28.30 9.64 -27.96
CA CYS A 24 -28.39 9.34 -26.54
C CYS A 24 -27.62 10.44 -25.81
N SER A 25 -28.32 11.50 -25.42
CA SER A 25 -27.84 12.38 -24.36
C SER A 25 -27.75 11.53 -23.10
N ASN A 26 -26.55 11.01 -22.78
CA ASN A 26 -26.25 10.48 -21.46
C ASN A 26 -26.37 11.64 -20.46
N LYS A 27 -27.57 11.86 -19.93
CA LYS A 27 -27.84 12.79 -18.83
C LYS A 27 -27.23 12.33 -17.51
N ASP A 28 -26.59 11.16 -17.49
CA ASP A 28 -25.90 10.58 -16.34
C ASP A 28 -24.36 10.62 -16.45
N GLN A 29 -23.79 11.35 -17.41
CA GLN A 29 -22.33 11.58 -17.49
C GLN A 29 -21.91 12.99 -17.08
N VAL A 30 -22.61 13.58 -16.10
CA VAL A 30 -21.89 14.45 -15.17
C VAL A 30 -21.13 13.52 -14.22
N ASN A 31 -20.03 12.95 -14.72
CA ASN A 31 -18.96 12.52 -13.84
C ASN A 31 -18.45 13.82 -13.22
N GLU A 32 -19.09 14.31 -12.15
CA GLU A 32 -18.43 15.23 -11.25
C GLU A 32 -17.05 14.63 -11.00
N PRO A 33 -15.96 15.39 -11.17
CA PRO A 33 -14.63 14.85 -10.98
C PRO A 33 -14.60 14.30 -9.56
N ASN A 34 -14.60 12.97 -9.43
CA ASN A 34 -14.64 12.27 -8.15
C ASN A 34 -13.65 12.97 -7.22
N GLN A 35 -14.19 13.73 -6.27
CA GLN A 35 -13.37 14.57 -5.42
C GLN A 35 -12.33 13.66 -4.78
N ILE A 36 -11.05 14.00 -4.95
CA ILE A 36 -9.99 13.18 -4.36
C ILE A 36 -10.16 13.20 -2.86
N ASN A 37 -10.46 12.04 -2.29
CA ASN A 37 -10.41 11.84 -0.86
C ASN A 37 -8.95 11.71 -0.43
N PHE A 38 -8.33 12.84 -0.07
CA PHE A 38 -6.97 12.87 0.45
C PHE A 38 -6.82 12.24 1.84
N ASP A 39 -7.90 11.82 2.50
CA ASP A 39 -7.82 11.01 3.72
C ASP A 39 -7.75 9.51 3.43
N SER A 40 -7.84 9.11 2.16
CA SER A 40 -7.75 7.71 1.77
C SER A 40 -6.36 7.12 2.07
N PRO A 41 -6.27 5.86 2.53
CA PRO A 41 -5.01 5.13 2.67
C PRO A 41 -4.14 5.10 1.42
N GLN A 42 -4.73 5.35 0.24
CA GLN A 42 -4.00 5.45 -1.04
C GLN A 42 -2.95 6.57 -1.10
N PHE A 43 -2.92 7.46 -0.11
CA PHE A 43 -1.90 8.48 0.02
C PHE A 43 -0.87 8.18 1.13
N ALA A 44 -0.93 7.00 1.74
CA ALA A 44 0.08 6.54 2.68
C ALA A 44 1.34 6.09 1.95
N VAL A 45 2.50 6.57 2.37
CA VAL A 45 3.77 6.02 1.90
C VAL A 45 4.20 4.91 2.85
N ILE A 46 4.27 3.70 2.31
CA ILE A 46 4.83 2.54 2.99
C ILE A 46 6.31 2.43 2.69
N ASP A 47 7.12 2.15 3.69
CA ASP A 47 8.55 1.88 3.51
C ASP A 47 9.04 0.66 4.29
N TYR A 48 10.36 0.47 4.25
CA TYR A 48 11.01 -0.65 4.91
C TYR A 48 10.81 -0.65 6.43
N PHE A 49 10.77 0.52 7.08
CA PHE A 49 10.55 0.59 8.52
C PHE A 49 9.14 0.13 8.88
N ASP A 50 8.15 0.44 8.04
CA ASP A 50 6.79 -0.06 8.21
C ASP A 50 6.73 -1.60 8.08
N ALA A 51 7.56 -2.19 7.21
CA ALA A 51 7.70 -3.64 7.11
C ALA A 51 8.34 -4.27 8.37
N GLN A 52 9.34 -3.62 8.96
CA GLN A 52 9.92 -4.06 10.24
C GLN A 52 8.92 -3.93 11.40
N ASN A 53 8.12 -2.87 11.41
CA ASN A 53 7.08 -2.65 12.41
C ASN A 53 5.91 -3.62 12.26
N ALA A 54 5.71 -4.19 11.07
CA ALA A 54 4.69 -5.21 10.83
C ALA A 54 5.04 -6.56 11.45
N ILE A 55 6.28 -6.78 11.91
CA ILE A 55 6.63 -7.95 12.71
C ILE A 55 5.95 -7.81 14.08
N GLU A 56 5.09 -8.76 14.41
CA GLU A 56 4.42 -8.90 15.71
C GLU A 56 5.24 -9.84 16.59
N ASP A 57 5.58 -9.37 17.79
CA ASP A 57 6.43 -10.10 18.73
C ASP A 57 5.74 -11.37 19.26
N ALA A 58 6.53 -12.42 19.52
CA ALA A 58 6.05 -13.59 20.23
C ALA A 58 5.71 -13.25 21.69
N THR A 59 4.63 -13.86 22.18
CA THR A 59 4.20 -13.78 23.57
C THR A 59 3.95 -15.20 24.13
N LEU A 60 3.60 -15.31 25.40
CA LEU A 60 3.20 -16.60 26.00
C LEU A 60 1.99 -17.23 25.30
N ASP A 61 1.15 -16.41 24.66
CA ASP A 61 -0.12 -16.85 24.06
C ASP A 61 -0.13 -16.78 22.53
N LYS A 62 0.81 -16.04 21.92
CA LYS A 62 0.86 -15.80 20.48
C LYS A 62 2.24 -16.08 19.90
N ASP A 63 2.24 -16.70 18.73
CA ASP A 63 3.44 -16.86 17.89
C ASP A 63 3.87 -15.51 17.32
N MET A 64 5.16 -15.38 17.00
CA MET A 64 5.68 -14.30 16.17
C MET A 64 5.11 -14.44 14.75
N ALA A 65 4.71 -13.32 14.17
CA ALA A 65 4.18 -13.28 12.81
C ALA A 65 4.49 -11.95 12.13
N ILE A 66 4.37 -11.90 10.80
CA ILE A 66 4.24 -10.62 10.10
C ILE A 66 2.74 -10.33 9.97
N ASN A 67 2.32 -9.13 10.37
CA ASN A 67 0.94 -8.68 10.37
C ASN A 67 0.29 -8.94 9.00
N SER A 68 -0.84 -9.66 9.01
CA SER A 68 -1.47 -10.13 7.77
C SER A 68 -2.15 -9.03 6.96
N ASP A 69 -2.54 -7.92 7.61
CA ASP A 69 -3.15 -6.78 6.92
C ASP A 69 -2.08 -5.99 6.16
N PHE A 70 -0.89 -5.84 6.76
CA PHE A 70 0.28 -5.30 6.10
C PHE A 70 0.72 -6.20 4.93
N ALA A 71 1.00 -7.48 5.21
CA ALA A 71 1.51 -8.42 4.21
C ALA A 71 0.52 -8.62 3.05
N GLY A 72 -0.78 -8.62 3.34
CA GLY A 72 -1.83 -8.73 2.33
C GLY A 72 -2.17 -7.41 1.64
N TYR A 73 -1.55 -6.29 2.04
CA TYR A 73 -1.86 -4.95 1.56
C TYR A 73 -3.34 -4.56 1.74
N LYS A 74 -4.01 -5.16 2.73
CA LYS A 74 -5.46 -5.08 2.93
C LYS A 74 -5.88 -3.70 3.41
N PHE A 75 -5.00 -3.01 4.14
CA PHE A 75 -5.23 -1.68 4.71
C PHE A 75 -5.60 -0.63 3.65
N MET A 76 -5.19 -0.85 2.39
CA MET A 76 -5.53 0.02 1.26
C MET A 76 -7.00 -0.01 0.89
N ASN A 77 -7.66 -1.16 1.08
CA ASN A 77 -9.04 -1.38 0.66
C ASN A 77 -10.01 -1.46 1.85
N SER A 78 -9.50 -1.77 3.04
CA SER A 78 -10.33 -1.96 4.24
C SER A 78 -10.71 -0.65 4.94
N MET A 79 -10.06 0.46 4.58
CA MET A 79 -10.26 1.75 5.26
C MET A 79 -10.60 2.85 4.26
N SER A 80 -11.70 3.57 4.53
CA SER A 80 -12.06 4.77 3.77
C SER A 80 -11.29 6.02 4.21
N ASN A 81 -10.68 5.97 5.40
CA ASN A 81 -10.04 7.10 6.04
C ASN A 81 -8.88 6.65 6.95
N LEU A 82 -7.66 7.12 6.68
CA LEU A 82 -6.45 6.86 7.45
C LEU A 82 -5.96 8.16 8.16
N THR A 83 -6.87 8.84 8.85
CA THR A 83 -6.53 10.01 9.68
C THR A 83 -6.13 9.63 11.10
N PRO A 84 -5.19 10.37 11.72
CA PRO A 84 -4.85 10.19 13.13
C PRO A 84 -6.10 10.25 14.02
N GLY A 85 -6.23 9.29 14.93
CA GLY A 85 -7.35 9.22 15.87
C GLY A 85 -8.61 8.50 15.35
N ASN A 86 -8.63 8.02 14.11
CA ASN A 86 -9.74 7.20 13.62
C ASN A 86 -9.90 5.91 14.48
N PRO A 87 -11.09 5.65 15.06
CA PRO A 87 -11.33 4.46 15.88
C PRO A 87 -11.05 3.13 15.17
N MET A 88 -11.19 3.06 13.84
CA MET A 88 -10.90 1.85 13.06
C MET A 88 -9.41 1.46 13.08
N LEU A 89 -8.52 2.38 13.47
CA LEU A 89 -7.08 2.12 13.59
C LEU A 89 -6.72 1.47 14.92
N ARG A 90 -7.62 1.47 15.91
CA ARG A 90 -7.37 0.92 17.24
C ARG A 90 -7.36 -0.60 17.19
N GLY A 91 -6.35 -1.21 17.81
CA GLY A 91 -6.27 -2.66 17.92
C GLY A 91 -5.62 -3.35 16.72
N ASN A 92 -5.14 -2.60 15.71
CA ASN A 92 -4.19 -3.12 14.73
C ASN A 92 -2.77 -2.74 15.20
N PRO A 93 -1.96 -3.69 15.70
CA PRO A 93 -0.66 -3.40 16.30
C PRO A 93 0.34 -2.72 15.36
N TRP A 94 0.20 -2.97 14.05
CA TRP A 94 1.04 -2.34 13.04
C TRP A 94 0.65 -0.88 12.81
N LEU A 95 -0.64 -0.59 12.63
CA LEU A 95 -1.14 0.79 12.43
C LEU A 95 -0.90 1.69 13.64
N GLU A 96 -0.86 1.15 14.85
CA GLU A 96 -0.51 1.90 16.06
C GLU A 96 0.93 2.44 16.02
N LYS A 97 1.82 1.80 15.24
CA LYS A 97 3.22 2.21 15.04
C LYS A 97 3.45 2.94 13.71
N PHE A 98 2.40 3.13 12.90
CA PHE A 98 2.51 3.81 11.62
C PHE A 98 2.80 5.30 11.82
N ASP A 99 3.78 5.83 11.10
CA ASP A 99 4.08 7.26 11.10
C ASP A 99 3.14 8.02 10.16
N PHE A 100 2.12 8.67 10.73
CA PHE A 100 1.16 9.48 9.96
C PHE A 100 1.78 10.69 9.27
N GLY A 101 3.04 11.06 9.57
CA GLY A 101 3.81 12.02 8.78
C GLY A 101 4.04 11.54 7.34
N LYS A 102 3.99 10.22 7.10
CA LYS A 102 4.09 9.60 5.77
C LYS A 102 2.77 9.57 5.01
N HIS A 103 1.67 10.06 5.59
CA HIS A 103 0.39 10.17 4.89
C HIS A 103 0.33 11.48 4.08
N LEU A 104 0.78 11.42 2.82
CA LEU A 104 0.98 12.60 1.97
C LEU A 104 -0.32 13.37 1.68
N GLY A 105 -1.47 12.72 1.76
CA GLY A 105 -2.77 13.35 1.55
C GLY A 105 -3.03 14.55 2.49
N LEU A 106 -2.54 14.49 3.74
CA LEU A 106 -2.65 15.59 4.70
C LEU A 106 -1.90 16.85 4.23
N PHE A 107 -0.78 16.63 3.53
CA PHE A 107 0.01 17.70 2.93
C PHE A 107 -0.61 18.20 1.61
N PHE A 108 -1.05 17.30 0.72
CA PHE A 108 -1.61 17.67 -0.58
C PHE A 108 -2.87 18.55 -0.49
N LYS A 109 -3.68 18.39 0.57
CA LYS A 109 -4.80 19.29 0.88
C LYS A 109 -4.39 20.78 0.95
N ARG A 110 -3.12 21.08 1.25
CA ARG A 110 -2.59 22.44 1.44
C ARG A 110 -1.87 23.01 0.21
N LEU A 111 -1.72 22.22 -0.86
CA LEU A 111 -0.98 22.61 -2.05
C LEU A 111 -1.82 23.28 -3.14
N ASN A 112 -3.15 23.35 -3.00
CA ASN A 112 -4.06 23.86 -4.04
C ASN A 112 -3.75 23.24 -5.41
N LEU A 113 -3.69 21.91 -5.45
CA LEU A 113 -3.39 21.17 -6.69
C LEU A 113 -4.45 21.42 -7.76
N SER A 114 -4.03 21.59 -9.02
CA SER A 114 -4.94 21.57 -10.16
C SER A 114 -5.58 20.19 -10.34
N ASP A 115 -6.65 20.10 -11.13
CA ASP A 115 -7.29 18.81 -11.38
C ASP A 115 -6.38 17.85 -12.17
N ASP A 116 -5.54 18.38 -13.07
CA ASP A 116 -4.52 17.59 -13.77
C ASP A 116 -3.44 17.06 -12.81
N GLN A 117 -2.99 17.89 -11.86
CA GLN A 117 -2.02 17.47 -10.84
C GLN A 117 -2.61 16.40 -9.93
N LYS A 118 -3.88 16.55 -9.54
CA LYS A 118 -4.63 15.57 -8.76
C LYS A 118 -4.69 14.21 -9.47
N ILE A 119 -4.97 14.19 -10.78
CA ILE A 119 -5.01 12.97 -11.59
C ILE A 119 -3.63 12.33 -11.66
N GLN A 120 -2.60 13.10 -12.00
CA GLN A 120 -1.22 12.61 -12.08
C GLN A 120 -0.76 12.04 -10.73
N LEU A 121 -1.03 12.76 -9.64
CA LEU A 121 -0.69 12.31 -8.30
C LEU A 121 -1.37 10.99 -7.94
N ARG A 122 -2.67 10.82 -8.26
CA ARG A 122 -3.36 9.54 -8.04
C ARG A 122 -2.66 8.41 -8.79
N ASN A 123 -2.31 8.63 -10.06
CA ASN A 123 -1.63 7.62 -10.87
C ASN A 123 -0.25 7.27 -10.29
N LEU A 124 0.51 8.27 -9.83
CA LEU A 124 1.80 8.05 -9.16
C LEU A 124 1.67 7.22 -7.89
N MET A 125 0.69 7.54 -7.03
CA MET A 125 0.42 6.75 -5.82
C MET A 125 0.00 5.32 -6.15
N THR A 126 -0.95 5.12 -7.08
CA THR A 126 -1.37 3.78 -7.52
C THR A 126 -0.18 2.97 -8.00
N LYS A 127 0.65 3.54 -8.89
CA LYS A 127 1.84 2.86 -9.39
C LYS A 127 2.81 2.50 -8.26
N PHE A 128 3.07 3.43 -7.34
CA PHE A 128 3.93 3.18 -6.18
C PHE A 128 3.42 2.00 -5.35
N HIS A 129 2.12 1.95 -5.06
CA HIS A 129 1.51 0.87 -4.29
C HIS A 129 1.57 -0.48 -5.02
N ASP A 130 1.31 -0.48 -6.33
CA ASP A 130 1.42 -1.67 -7.17
C ASP A 130 2.84 -2.24 -7.19
N ASP A 131 3.85 -1.36 -7.26
CA ASP A 131 5.27 -1.74 -7.24
C ASP A 131 5.75 -2.15 -5.82
N MET A 132 5.18 -1.55 -4.77
CA MET A 132 5.54 -1.82 -3.37
C MET A 132 4.99 -3.16 -2.88
N LYS A 133 3.77 -3.52 -3.29
CA LYS A 133 3.08 -4.76 -2.89
C LYS A 133 3.92 -6.04 -3.06
N PRO A 134 4.57 -6.32 -4.22
CA PRO A 134 5.41 -7.50 -4.35
C PRO A 134 6.64 -7.46 -3.44
N LEU A 135 7.21 -6.27 -3.14
CA LEU A 135 8.34 -6.17 -2.21
C LEU A 135 7.94 -6.49 -0.77
N VAL A 136 6.75 -6.08 -0.34
CA VAL A 136 6.18 -6.47 0.96
C VAL A 136 6.02 -7.99 1.07
N GLN A 137 5.55 -8.63 0.00
CA GLN A 137 5.42 -10.08 -0.04
C GLN A 137 6.79 -10.78 -0.04
N GLN A 138 7.75 -10.28 -0.81
CA GLN A 138 9.14 -10.77 -0.79
C GLN A 138 9.77 -10.63 0.59
N PHE A 139 9.52 -9.53 1.31
CA PHE A 139 10.02 -9.34 2.69
C PHE A 139 9.48 -10.42 3.61
N ARG A 140 8.19 -10.74 3.50
CA ARG A 140 7.59 -11.82 4.27
C ARG A 140 8.21 -13.17 3.94
N ASP A 141 8.34 -13.49 2.66
CA ASP A 141 8.84 -14.79 2.23
C ASP A 141 10.32 -14.98 2.58
N ALA A 142 11.14 -13.93 2.41
CA ALA A 142 12.56 -13.93 2.77
C ALA A 142 12.83 -14.19 4.25
N ASN A 143 11.85 -13.91 5.12
CA ASN A 143 11.99 -14.03 6.57
C ASN A 143 11.13 -15.17 7.18
N ALA A 144 10.46 -15.97 6.34
CA ALA A 144 9.56 -17.03 6.80
C ALA A 144 10.28 -18.08 7.67
N ASP A 145 11.47 -18.51 7.27
CA ASP A 145 12.25 -19.51 8.02
C ASP A 145 12.79 -18.95 9.34
N ILE A 146 13.17 -17.66 9.37
CA ILE A 146 13.62 -16.99 10.60
C ILE A 146 12.47 -16.95 11.63
N ILE A 147 11.27 -16.58 11.19
CA ILE A 147 10.07 -16.54 12.04
C ILE A 147 9.69 -17.96 12.50
N LYS A 148 9.77 -18.95 11.60
CA LYS A 148 9.49 -20.34 11.94
C LYS A 148 10.43 -20.84 13.05
N ALA A 149 11.73 -20.61 12.92
CA ALA A 149 12.72 -20.97 13.93
C ALA A 149 12.47 -20.25 15.27
N ALA A 150 12.09 -18.97 15.24
CA ALA A 150 11.72 -18.24 16.45
C ALA A 150 10.50 -18.86 17.14
N ASN A 151 9.48 -19.27 16.37
CA ASN A 151 8.30 -19.92 16.91
C ASN A 151 8.57 -21.33 17.48
N GLU A 152 9.55 -22.05 16.94
CA GLU A 152 10.04 -23.31 17.53
C GLU A 152 10.72 -23.04 18.88
N ALA A 153 11.59 -22.03 18.98
CA ALA A 153 12.22 -21.63 20.24
C ALA A 153 11.20 -21.14 21.28
N ARG A 154 10.19 -20.37 20.84
CA ARG A 154 9.07 -19.93 21.69
C ARG A 154 8.35 -21.10 22.34
N LYS A 155 8.06 -22.17 21.59
CA LYS A 155 7.36 -23.36 22.11
C LYS A 155 8.11 -23.99 23.27
N LEU A 156 9.44 -24.11 23.17
CA LEU A 156 10.29 -24.62 24.25
C LEU A 156 10.19 -23.75 25.51
N ILE A 157 10.20 -22.42 25.37
CA ILE A 157 10.03 -21.49 26.51
C ILE A 157 8.66 -21.71 27.19
N VAL A 158 7.61 -21.89 26.40
CA VAL A 158 6.25 -22.14 26.92
C VAL A 158 6.15 -23.51 27.60
N GLU A 159 6.82 -24.53 27.07
CA GLU A 159 6.91 -25.86 27.65
C GLU A 159 7.64 -25.86 28.99
N ASP A 160 8.79 -25.18 29.08
CA ASP A 160 9.55 -25.01 30.33
C ASP A 160 8.71 -24.30 31.40
N LEU A 161 7.95 -23.27 31.02
CA LEU A 161 7.06 -22.57 31.93
C LEU A 161 5.93 -23.48 32.44
N LYS A 162 5.31 -24.26 31.54
CA LYS A 162 4.24 -25.22 31.90
C LYS A 162 4.75 -26.35 32.79
N ALA A 163 5.99 -26.79 32.58
CA ALA A 163 6.66 -27.78 33.42
C ALA A 163 7.04 -27.24 34.81
N GLY A 164 6.98 -25.92 35.02
CA GLY A 164 7.44 -25.27 36.25
C GLY A 164 8.97 -25.20 36.36
N THR A 165 9.69 -25.47 35.27
CA THR A 165 11.16 -25.39 35.19
C THR A 165 11.64 -23.94 35.27
N ILE A 166 10.85 -23.01 34.72
CA ILE A 166 11.08 -21.57 34.79
C ILE A 166 9.85 -20.84 35.31
N THR A 167 10.08 -19.68 35.90
CA THR A 167 9.05 -18.74 36.33
C THR A 167 8.48 -17.95 35.16
N ARG A 168 7.33 -17.30 35.38
CA ARG A 168 6.74 -16.39 34.39
C ARG A 168 7.65 -15.20 34.04
N GLN A 169 8.42 -14.72 35.01
CA GLN A 169 9.37 -13.62 34.78
C GLN A 169 10.50 -14.06 33.85
N GLU A 170 11.11 -15.22 34.12
CA GLU A 170 12.17 -15.77 33.27
C GLU A 170 11.66 -16.07 31.85
N ALA A 171 10.42 -16.57 31.72
CA ALA A 171 9.80 -16.78 30.42
C ALA A 171 9.62 -15.45 29.65
N ALA A 172 9.20 -14.37 30.33
CA ALA A 172 9.06 -13.05 29.73
C ALA A 172 10.41 -12.48 29.26
N GLU A 173 11.47 -12.64 30.06
CA GLU A 173 12.83 -12.22 29.71
C GLU A 173 13.37 -13.01 28.52
N LYS A 174 13.18 -14.35 28.51
CA LYS A 174 13.55 -15.21 27.37
C LYS A 174 12.80 -14.85 26.09
N LEU A 175 11.51 -14.56 26.17
CA LEU A 175 10.72 -14.13 25.02
C LEU A 175 11.17 -12.76 24.50
N LYS A 176 11.46 -11.81 25.39
CA LYS A 176 12.01 -10.50 24.99
C LYS A 176 13.32 -10.67 24.23
N ALA A 177 14.26 -11.45 24.77
CA ALA A 177 15.53 -11.74 24.11
C ALA A 177 15.34 -12.44 22.75
N LEU A 178 14.44 -13.42 22.67
CA LEU A 178 14.07 -14.09 21.41
C LEU A 178 13.54 -13.10 20.37
N ASN A 179 12.68 -12.16 20.77
CA ASN A 179 12.11 -11.15 19.88
C ASN A 179 13.18 -10.19 19.35
N GLU A 180 14.07 -9.70 20.21
CA GLU A 180 15.20 -8.84 19.84
C GLU A 180 16.15 -9.56 18.87
N GLU A 181 16.58 -10.77 19.21
CA GLU A 181 17.47 -11.58 18.36
C GLU A 181 16.84 -11.86 16.99
N THR A 182 15.55 -12.18 16.96
CA THR A 182 14.86 -12.48 15.70
C THR A 182 14.74 -11.24 14.82
N ARG A 183 14.44 -10.07 15.42
CA ARG A 183 14.43 -8.79 14.70
C ARG A 183 15.81 -8.44 14.14
N ASP A 184 16.87 -8.68 14.90
CA ASP A 184 18.25 -8.48 14.42
C ASP A 184 18.61 -9.44 13.29
N LYS A 185 18.19 -10.71 13.35
CA LYS A 185 18.36 -11.67 12.23
C LYS A 185 17.63 -11.21 10.98
N ILE A 186 16.37 -10.76 11.10
CA ILE A 186 15.59 -10.25 9.96
C ILE A 186 16.25 -9.01 9.39
N LYS A 187 16.66 -8.06 10.24
CA LYS A 187 17.37 -6.86 9.83
C LYS A 187 18.65 -7.21 9.09
N ASN A 188 19.43 -8.17 9.54
CA ASN A 188 20.71 -8.53 8.93
C ASN A 188 20.61 -9.59 7.82
N ASN A 189 19.40 -10.06 7.48
CA ASN A 189 19.18 -11.01 6.39
C ASN A 189 19.57 -10.35 5.05
N PRO A 190 20.51 -10.91 4.26
CA PRO A 190 20.93 -10.33 2.99
C PRO A 190 19.78 -10.06 2.01
N ALA A 191 18.82 -10.97 1.92
CA ALA A 191 17.64 -10.77 1.07
C ALA A 191 16.81 -9.56 1.52
N THR A 192 16.67 -9.39 2.84
CA THR A 192 15.99 -8.24 3.44
C THR A 192 16.69 -6.91 3.11
N GLN A 193 18.03 -6.89 3.04
CA GLN A 193 18.77 -5.69 2.66
C GLN A 193 18.53 -5.30 1.20
N THR A 194 18.52 -6.25 0.28
CA THR A 194 18.17 -6.00 -1.13
C THR A 194 16.73 -5.49 -1.29
N ILE A 195 15.80 -6.02 -0.50
CA ILE A 195 14.41 -5.54 -0.48
C ILE A 195 14.34 -4.13 0.08
N LYS A 196 15.08 -3.81 1.15
CA LYS A 196 15.19 -2.44 1.68
C LYS A 196 15.62 -1.46 0.58
N GLU A 197 16.69 -1.76 -0.14
CA GLU A 197 17.19 -0.91 -1.23
C GLU A 197 16.13 -0.69 -2.31
N SER A 198 15.40 -1.74 -2.69
CA SER A 198 14.33 -1.67 -3.68
C SER A 198 13.14 -0.80 -3.20
N MET A 199 12.69 -0.98 -1.96
CA MET A 199 11.63 -0.14 -1.38
C MET A 199 12.06 1.33 -1.32
N CYS A 200 13.33 1.57 -1.04
CA CYS A 200 13.91 2.90 -0.99
C CYS A 200 14.04 3.58 -2.34
N ALA A 201 14.42 2.83 -3.37
CA ALA A 201 14.42 3.30 -4.74
C ALA A 201 13.00 3.71 -5.17
N LEU A 202 11.98 2.88 -4.88
CA LEU A 202 10.58 3.20 -5.20
C LEU A 202 10.09 4.47 -4.50
N ARG A 203 10.40 4.64 -3.21
CA ARG A 203 10.04 5.87 -2.47
C ARG A 203 10.73 7.09 -3.07
N THR A 204 12.01 6.98 -3.40
CA THR A 204 12.78 8.07 -4.02
C THR A 204 12.17 8.47 -5.37
N THR A 205 11.86 7.48 -6.22
CA THR A 205 11.18 7.69 -7.50
C THR A 205 9.84 8.39 -7.31
N LEU A 206 8.98 7.91 -6.40
CA LEU A 206 7.71 8.55 -6.10
C LEU A 206 7.89 10.03 -5.72
N PHE A 207 8.84 10.34 -4.85
CA PHE A 207 9.06 11.71 -4.37
C PHE A 207 9.56 12.64 -5.48
N ASN A 208 10.44 12.14 -6.35
CA ASN A 208 10.93 12.88 -7.51
C ASN A 208 9.82 13.10 -8.56
N ASP A 209 9.02 12.07 -8.82
CA ASP A 209 7.91 12.15 -9.77
C ASP A 209 6.84 13.14 -9.27
N ILE A 210 6.52 13.13 -7.97
CA ILE A 210 5.65 14.13 -7.35
C ILE A 210 6.25 15.52 -7.53
N ALA A 211 7.53 15.73 -7.21
CA ALA A 211 8.18 17.03 -7.37
C ALA A 211 8.09 17.56 -8.81
N SER A 212 8.18 16.68 -9.80
CA SER A 212 8.17 17.04 -11.23
C SER A 212 6.83 17.61 -11.73
N ILE A 213 5.72 17.28 -11.07
CA ILE A 213 4.38 17.76 -11.47
C ILE A 213 3.95 19.04 -10.74
N LEU A 214 4.75 19.53 -9.80
CA LEU A 214 4.43 20.71 -8.98
C LEU A 214 4.87 22.00 -9.65
N THR A 215 4.13 23.08 -9.40
CA THR A 215 4.57 24.45 -9.75
C THR A 215 5.75 24.87 -8.86
N PRO A 216 6.52 25.92 -9.22
CA PRO A 216 7.65 26.37 -8.39
C PRO A 216 7.28 26.67 -6.92
N ASP A 217 6.13 27.30 -6.68
CA ASP A 217 5.66 27.61 -5.32
C ASP A 217 5.27 26.35 -4.54
N GLN A 218 4.61 25.39 -5.20
CA GLN A 218 4.26 24.11 -4.59
C GLN A 218 5.50 23.26 -4.31
N LEU A 219 6.47 23.26 -5.22
CA LEU A 219 7.74 22.54 -5.07
C LEU A 219 8.53 23.05 -3.87
N THR A 220 8.53 24.36 -3.63
CA THR A 220 9.16 24.94 -2.43
C THR A 220 8.54 24.37 -1.14
N LYS A 221 7.20 24.31 -1.07
CA LYS A 221 6.48 23.71 0.07
C LYS A 221 6.74 22.20 0.18
N TRP A 222 6.84 21.51 -0.96
CA TRP A 222 7.14 20.08 -1.01
C TRP A 222 8.54 19.77 -0.49
N ASN A 223 9.54 20.56 -0.86
CA ASN A 223 10.92 20.38 -0.38
C ASN A 223 11.03 20.63 1.14
N ASP A 224 10.39 21.67 1.65
CA ASP A 224 10.33 21.92 3.10
C ASP A 224 9.65 20.76 3.85
N PHE A 225 8.51 20.28 3.36
CA PHE A 225 7.80 19.14 3.94
C PHE A 225 8.60 17.84 3.88
N SER A 226 9.11 17.48 2.69
CA SER A 226 9.80 16.20 2.48
C SER A 226 11.11 16.12 3.26
N SER A 227 11.79 17.24 3.50
CA SER A 227 12.97 17.30 4.36
C SER A 227 12.70 16.95 5.83
N LYS A 228 11.45 17.07 6.28
CA LYS A 228 11.02 16.80 7.67
C LYS A 228 10.50 15.38 7.86
N ILE A 229 10.19 14.67 6.78
CA ILE A 229 9.81 13.26 6.87
C ILE A 229 11.09 12.50 7.24
N PRO A 230 11.14 11.82 8.40
CA PRO A 230 12.30 11.04 8.78
C PRO A 230 12.68 10.14 7.62
N ASN A 231 13.94 10.19 7.15
CA ASN A 231 14.36 9.35 6.04
C ASN A 231 14.55 7.92 6.56
N PRO A 232 13.63 6.98 6.28
CA PRO A 232 13.71 5.62 6.78
C PRO A 232 14.32 4.68 5.72
N CYS A 233 14.80 5.27 4.62
CA CYS A 233 15.93 4.78 3.85
C CYS A 233 17.21 5.16 4.59
#